data_AF-A0A7J9NE65-F1
#
_entry.id   AF-A0A7J9NE65-F1
#
_cell.length_a   1.000
_cell.length_b   1.000
_cell.length_c   1.000
_cell.angle_alpha   90.00
_cell.angle_beta   90.00
_cell.angle_gamma   90.00
#
_symmetry.space_group_name_H-M   'P 1'
#
loop_
_entity.id
_entity.type
_entity.pdbx_description
1 polymer ?
#
loop_
_entity_poly.entity_id
_entity_poly.type
_entity_poly.pdbx_seq_one_letter_code
_entity_poly.pdbx_strand_id
1 'polypeptide(L)'
;FAGRIKDHLSIACNDEGAYYVEARADLPLCVFLNLPDSSYVSQLLPESNWTETSAGGYIAMIQVTNFACGGIAIGAFLSHVIVDAPAAATFISSWAALTRKCGEEPPCWNFDASFVFPQSVAYPMEATFFRMLNPLVKKGIWQSRRIVFDASAIASLKAKTASSSVPYPTRVEVVSALLSKCIMAASKAKSDIQKSALTTHAVNLRQRARPQIPNYSMGNFLCLAAALVTAKETLG
;
A
#
# COMPACT_ATOMS: atom_id res chain seq x y z
N PHE A 1 11.56 12.91 -6.60
CA PHE A 1 10.11 13.18 -6.63
C PHE A 1 9.71 14.36 -7.51
N ALA A 2 10.61 15.29 -7.85
CA ALA A 2 10.34 16.40 -8.78
C ALA A 2 10.61 16.07 -10.27
N GLY A 3 10.84 14.79 -10.60
CA GLY A 3 11.07 14.36 -11.96
C GLY A 3 9.79 13.93 -12.68
N ARG A 4 9.97 13.25 -13.82
CA ARG A 4 8.89 12.63 -14.60
C ARG A 4 9.15 11.16 -14.83
N ILE A 5 8.07 10.38 -14.97
CA ILE A 5 8.15 9.02 -15.50
C ILE A 5 8.66 9.11 -16.94
N LYS A 6 9.79 8.49 -17.25
CA LYS A 6 10.34 8.46 -18.61
C LYS A 6 9.77 7.29 -19.39
N ASP A 7 9.83 6.11 -18.79
CA ASP A 7 9.31 4.85 -19.31
C ASP A 7 8.99 3.89 -18.15
N HIS A 8 8.68 2.63 -18.45
CA HIS A 8 8.33 1.64 -17.42
C HIS A 8 9.46 1.27 -16.47
N LEU A 9 10.71 1.63 -16.77
CA LEU A 9 11.90 1.19 -16.06
C LEU A 9 12.74 2.34 -15.49
N SER A 10 12.45 3.58 -15.88
CA SER A 10 13.27 4.74 -15.54
C SER A 10 12.47 6.03 -15.35
N ILE A 11 13.10 6.95 -14.63
CA ILE A 11 12.60 8.31 -14.41
C ILE A 11 13.59 9.32 -14.98
N ALA A 12 13.07 10.45 -15.46
CA ALA A 12 13.87 11.61 -15.78
C ALA A 12 13.98 12.50 -14.54
N CYS A 13 15.21 12.70 -14.03
CA CYS A 13 15.51 13.68 -12.99
C CYS A 13 15.70 15.06 -13.63
N ASN A 14 14.60 15.65 -14.09
CA ASN A 14 14.57 16.89 -14.87
C ASN A 14 13.98 18.09 -14.10
N ASP A 15 13.73 17.94 -12.81
CA ASP A 15 13.26 18.99 -11.89
C ASP A 15 12.00 19.75 -12.35
N GLU A 16 11.13 19.13 -13.14
CA GLU A 16 9.83 19.71 -13.54
C GLU A 16 8.81 19.81 -12.38
N GLY A 17 9.18 19.43 -11.17
CA GLY A 17 8.38 19.60 -9.95
C GLY A 17 7.37 18.48 -9.68
N ALA A 18 6.78 18.51 -8.48
CA ALA A 18 5.65 17.65 -8.14
C ALA A 18 4.34 18.32 -8.57
N TYR A 19 3.30 17.55 -8.85
CA TYR A 19 1.96 18.11 -9.04
C TYR A 19 1.41 18.54 -7.69
N TYR A 20 0.94 19.77 -7.58
CA TYR A 20 0.38 20.32 -6.36
C TYR A 20 -0.88 21.11 -6.68
N VAL A 21 -1.96 20.81 -5.97
CA VAL A 21 -3.23 21.51 -6.10
C VAL A 21 -3.85 21.80 -4.75
N GLU A 22 -4.51 22.95 -4.65
CA GLU A 22 -5.32 23.31 -3.49
C GLU A 22 -6.80 23.20 -3.84
N ALA A 23 -7.57 22.63 -2.92
CA ALA A 23 -9.01 22.46 -3.04
C ALA A 23 -9.71 22.99 -1.79
N ARG A 24 -11.01 23.25 -1.91
CA ARG A 24 -11.87 23.70 -0.81
C ARG A 24 -13.09 22.80 -0.71
N ALA A 25 -13.42 22.41 0.52
CA ALA A 25 -14.65 21.71 0.84
C ALA A 25 -15.53 22.62 1.70
N ASP A 26 -16.73 22.95 1.20
CA ASP A 26 -17.69 23.82 1.89
C ASP A 26 -18.50 23.07 2.96
N LEU A 27 -17.85 22.15 3.68
CA LEU A 27 -18.40 21.47 4.84
C LEU A 27 -17.32 21.27 5.92
N PRO A 28 -17.71 21.08 7.19
CA PRO A 28 -16.76 20.75 8.26
C PRO A 28 -16.13 19.36 8.07
N LEU A 29 -14.85 19.21 8.40
CA LEU A 29 -14.13 17.93 8.29
C LEU A 29 -14.81 16.80 9.09
N CYS A 30 -15.37 17.09 10.26
CA CYS A 30 -16.09 16.09 11.05
C CYS A 30 -17.34 15.55 10.34
N VAL A 31 -18.03 16.38 9.54
CA VAL A 31 -19.18 15.95 8.74
C VAL A 31 -18.68 15.04 7.61
N PHE A 32 -17.59 15.43 6.94
CA PHE A 32 -16.98 14.64 5.87
C PHE A 32 -16.62 13.22 6.33
N LEU A 33 -15.95 13.10 7.48
CA LEU A 33 -15.47 11.81 8.02
C LEU A 33 -16.61 10.87 8.45
N ASN A 34 -17.82 11.40 8.64
CA ASN A 34 -19.02 10.64 8.99
C ASN A 34 -19.90 10.32 7.78
N LEU A 35 -19.48 10.66 6.56
CA LEU A 35 -20.21 10.27 5.35
C LEU A 35 -20.24 8.74 5.24
N PRO A 36 -21.41 8.14 4.91
CA PRO A 36 -21.57 6.68 4.89
C PRO A 36 -20.87 6.03 3.70
N ASP A 37 -20.62 6.79 2.64
CA ASP A 37 -19.96 6.32 1.43
C ASP A 37 -18.47 6.68 1.46
N SER A 38 -17.62 5.67 1.32
CA SER A 38 -16.18 5.86 1.20
C SER A 38 -15.76 6.43 -0.15
N SER A 39 -16.66 6.49 -1.15
CA SER A 39 -16.36 7.04 -2.48
C SER A 39 -15.90 8.50 -2.41
N TYR A 40 -16.40 9.29 -1.45
CA TYR A 40 -15.98 10.69 -1.26
C TYR A 40 -14.48 10.84 -0.93
N VAL A 41 -13.83 9.81 -0.38
CA VAL A 41 -12.39 9.86 -0.07
C VAL A 41 -11.56 10.09 -1.34
N SER A 42 -12.00 9.63 -2.50
CA SER A 42 -11.29 9.89 -3.76
C SER A 42 -11.28 11.36 -4.15
N GLN A 43 -12.23 12.17 -3.67
CA GLN A 43 -12.27 13.61 -3.90
C GLN A 43 -11.20 14.37 -3.10
N LEU A 44 -10.61 13.74 -2.08
CA LEU A 44 -9.48 14.29 -1.33
C LEU A 44 -8.13 13.99 -1.99
N LEU A 45 -8.13 13.24 -3.09
CA LEU A 45 -6.95 12.86 -3.83
C LEU A 45 -6.85 13.70 -5.11
N PRO A 46 -5.64 14.01 -5.60
CA PRO A 46 -5.45 14.67 -6.89
C PRO A 46 -6.20 13.95 -8.02
N GLU A 47 -6.88 14.68 -8.89
CA GLU A 47 -7.46 14.08 -10.09
C GLU A 47 -6.36 13.51 -10.99
N SER A 48 -6.35 12.19 -11.17
CA SER A 48 -5.41 11.52 -12.05
C SER A 48 -6.06 11.22 -13.40
N ASN A 49 -5.91 12.15 -14.36
CA ASN A 49 -6.05 11.79 -15.79
C ASN A 49 -4.87 10.94 -16.28
N TRP A 50 -3.84 10.80 -15.45
CA TRP A 50 -2.61 10.08 -15.73
C TRP A 50 -2.73 8.65 -15.22
N THR A 51 -2.45 7.68 -16.09
CA THR A 51 -2.20 6.31 -15.60
C THR A 51 -0.86 6.33 -14.87
N GLU A 52 -0.74 5.66 -13.71
CA GLU A 52 0.45 5.69 -12.81
C GLU A 52 1.80 5.36 -13.48
N THR A 53 1.78 4.93 -14.75
CA THR A 53 2.92 4.44 -15.53
C THR A 53 3.07 5.09 -16.91
N SER A 54 2.31 6.13 -17.26
CA SER A 54 2.48 6.80 -18.56
C SER A 54 3.71 7.69 -18.59
N ALA A 55 4.44 7.68 -19.71
CA ALA A 55 5.54 8.63 -19.95
C ALA A 55 5.05 10.07 -19.78
N GLY A 56 5.86 10.91 -19.12
CA GLY A 56 5.50 12.27 -18.73
C GLY A 56 4.65 12.36 -17.45
N GLY A 57 4.31 11.23 -16.82
CA GLY A 57 3.56 11.21 -15.56
C GLY A 57 4.34 11.82 -14.39
N TYR A 58 3.62 12.42 -13.45
CA TYR A 58 4.18 12.95 -12.21
C TYR A 58 4.61 11.82 -11.27
N ILE A 59 5.78 11.99 -10.65
CA ILE A 59 6.27 11.04 -9.64
C ILE A 59 5.51 11.21 -8.32
N ALA A 60 5.22 12.46 -7.94
CA ALA A 60 4.43 12.82 -6.78
C ALA A 60 3.32 13.79 -7.19
N MET A 61 2.11 13.51 -6.73
CA MET A 61 0.95 14.39 -6.85
C MET A 61 0.36 14.62 -5.47
N ILE A 62 0.08 15.87 -5.13
CA ILE A 62 -0.35 16.28 -3.80
C ILE A 62 -1.59 17.17 -3.95
N GLN A 63 -2.61 16.91 -3.14
CA GLN A 63 -3.77 17.76 -2.99
C GLN A 63 -3.90 18.18 -1.54
N VAL A 64 -4.07 19.48 -1.32
CA VAL A 64 -4.40 20.04 0.00
C VAL A 64 -5.84 20.54 -0.05
N THR A 65 -6.73 19.92 0.72
CA THR A 65 -8.14 20.29 0.80
C THR A 65 -8.42 21.01 2.12
N ASN A 66 -8.81 22.28 2.03
CA ASN A 66 -9.21 23.09 3.17
C ASN A 66 -10.72 22.97 3.41
N PHE A 67 -11.14 22.65 4.63
CA PHE A 67 -12.53 22.52 5.03
C PHE A 67 -13.06 23.81 5.65
N ALA A 68 -14.37 24.04 5.58
CA ALA A 68 -15.03 25.23 6.12
C ALA A 68 -14.77 25.48 7.61
N CYS A 69 -14.47 24.42 8.38
CA CYS A 69 -14.14 24.50 9.80
C CYS A 69 -12.65 24.77 10.10
N GLY A 70 -11.82 25.05 9.08
CA GLY A 70 -10.36 25.18 9.21
C GLY A 70 -9.61 23.84 9.28
N GLY A 71 -10.31 22.71 9.17
CA GLY A 71 -9.68 21.40 9.04
C GLY A 71 -8.98 21.24 7.68
N ILE A 72 -7.95 20.40 7.62
CA ILE A 72 -7.18 20.17 6.39
C ILE A 72 -7.09 18.66 6.14
N ALA A 73 -7.29 18.25 4.89
CA ALA A 73 -6.89 16.93 4.41
C ALA A 73 -5.75 17.07 3.39
N ILE A 74 -4.77 16.17 3.45
CA ILE A 74 -3.68 16.08 2.49
C ILE A 74 -3.78 14.71 1.81
N GLY A 75 -4.12 14.71 0.53
CA GLY A 75 -4.08 13.54 -0.34
C GLY A 75 -2.78 13.49 -1.13
N ALA A 76 -2.19 12.32 -1.28
CA ALA A 76 -0.96 12.15 -2.04
C ALA A 76 -0.98 10.88 -2.88
N PHE A 77 -0.57 11.00 -4.14
CA PHE A 77 -0.18 9.88 -4.99
C PHE A 77 1.33 9.90 -5.16
N LEU A 78 1.97 8.76 -4.90
CA LEU A 78 3.37 8.54 -5.16
C LEU A 78 3.46 7.33 -6.08
N SER A 79 4.11 7.47 -7.23
CA SER A 79 4.16 6.40 -8.22
C SER A 79 4.79 5.14 -7.62
N HIS A 80 4.01 4.05 -7.57
CA HIS A 80 4.48 2.79 -7.00
C HIS A 80 5.65 2.19 -7.82
N VAL A 81 5.88 2.64 -9.05
CA VAL A 81 7.06 2.27 -9.85
C VAL A 81 8.36 2.59 -9.10
N ILE A 82 8.38 3.67 -8.32
CA ILE A 82 9.60 4.16 -7.66
C ILE A 82 9.64 3.96 -6.15
N VAL A 83 8.50 3.76 -5.49
CA VAL A 83 8.44 3.66 -4.03
C VAL A 83 7.50 2.56 -3.55
N ASP A 84 7.95 1.83 -2.54
CA ASP A 84 7.08 1.05 -1.67
C ASP A 84 6.53 1.89 -0.50
N ALA A 85 5.63 1.29 0.30
CA ALA A 85 5.01 1.97 1.42
C ALA A 85 6.01 2.55 2.46
N PRO A 86 7.09 1.84 2.86
CA PRO A 86 8.13 2.45 3.69
C PRO A 86 8.79 3.68 3.07
N ALA A 87 9.18 3.63 1.79
CA ALA A 87 9.77 4.78 1.10
C ALA A 87 8.80 5.96 0.99
N ALA A 88 7.52 5.69 0.72
CA ALA A 88 6.44 6.69 0.75
C ALA A 88 6.27 7.33 2.13
N ALA A 89 6.30 6.53 3.21
CA ALA A 89 6.23 7.05 4.57
C ALA A 89 7.45 7.94 4.91
N THR A 90 8.65 7.56 4.47
CA THR A 90 9.87 8.36 4.62
C THR A 90 9.75 9.70 3.89
N PHE A 91 9.21 9.71 2.66
CA PHE A 91 8.95 10.95 1.92
C PHE A 91 8.01 11.89 2.70
N ILE A 92 6.86 11.39 3.14
CA ILE A 92 5.86 12.18 3.88
C ILE A 92 6.45 12.71 5.21
N SER A 93 7.17 11.87 5.94
CA SER A 93 7.77 12.24 7.22
C SER A 93 8.86 13.29 7.04
N SER A 94 9.69 13.16 5.99
CA SER A 94 10.74 14.13 5.66
C SER A 94 10.14 15.47 5.25
N TRP A 95 9.09 15.46 4.42
CA TRP A 95 8.37 16.67 4.04
C TRP A 95 7.82 17.39 5.27
N ALA A 96 7.15 16.66 6.18
CA ALA A 96 6.62 17.24 7.41
C ALA A 96 7.72 17.79 8.34
N ALA A 97 8.86 17.11 8.46
CA ALA A 97 9.98 17.56 9.28
C ALA A 97 10.60 18.86 8.74
N LEU A 98 10.79 18.95 7.42
CA LEU A 98 11.28 20.16 6.74
C LEU A 98 10.32 21.34 6.93
N THR A 99 9.00 21.13 6.82
CA THR A 99 8.01 22.19 7.05
C THR A 99 8.05 22.72 8.49
N ARG A 100 8.32 21.87 9.49
CA ARG A 100 8.45 22.31 10.89
C ARG A 100 9.73 23.13 11.18
N LYS A 101 10.66 23.22 10.22
CA LYS A 101 12.00 23.83 10.43
C LYS A 101 12.73 23.26 11.66
N CYS A 102 12.51 21.98 11.97
CA CYS A 102 12.94 21.39 13.23
C CYS A 102 14.46 21.13 13.33
N GLY A 103 15.28 21.67 12.42
CA GLY A 103 16.73 21.45 12.39
C GLY A 103 17.16 20.00 12.08
N GLU A 104 16.20 19.09 11.91
CA GLU A 104 16.45 17.73 11.47
C GLU A 104 16.84 17.76 9.99
N GLU A 105 18.09 17.40 9.69
CA GLU A 105 18.48 17.15 8.30
C GLU A 105 17.61 16.01 7.76
N PRO A 106 16.99 16.19 6.57
CA PRO A 106 16.24 15.12 5.96
C PRO A 106 17.16 13.91 5.76
N PRO A 107 16.67 12.67 5.97
CA PRO A 107 17.47 11.49 5.71
C PRO A 107 18.03 11.55 4.28
N CYS A 108 19.33 11.33 4.13
CA CYS A 108 19.95 11.26 2.81
C CYS A 108 19.29 10.11 2.03
N TRP A 109 18.46 10.45 1.05
CA TRP A 109 17.75 9.47 0.24
C TRP A 109 18.76 8.72 -0.60
N ASN A 110 18.82 7.40 -0.38
CA ASN A 110 19.73 6.56 -1.14
C ASN A 110 18.95 5.91 -2.29
N PHE A 111 19.35 6.18 -3.53
CA PHE A 111 18.75 5.63 -4.75
C PHE A 111 19.59 4.47 -5.29
N ASP A 112 19.90 3.49 -4.44
CA ASP A 112 20.76 2.34 -4.74
C ASP A 112 20.00 1.07 -5.15
N ALA A 113 18.66 1.13 -5.26
CA ALA A 113 17.85 -0.04 -5.58
C ALA A 113 18.29 -0.75 -6.86
N SER A 114 18.70 -0.01 -7.90
CA SER A 114 19.21 -0.57 -9.16
C SER A 114 20.60 -1.21 -9.03
N PHE A 115 21.37 -0.86 -8.00
CA PHE A 115 22.64 -1.51 -7.68
C PHE A 115 22.42 -2.79 -6.87
N VAL A 116 21.50 -2.77 -5.90
CA VAL A 116 21.14 -3.94 -5.09
C VAL A 116 20.40 -4.99 -5.92
N PHE A 117 19.50 -4.55 -6.80
CA PHE A 117 18.71 -5.39 -7.70
C PHE A 117 18.86 -4.89 -9.14
N PRO A 118 19.94 -5.26 -9.84
CA PRO A 118 20.15 -4.83 -11.22
C PRO A 118 19.04 -5.35 -12.13
N GLN A 119 18.58 -4.47 -13.02
CA GLN A 119 17.62 -4.86 -14.05
C GLN A 119 18.25 -5.93 -14.94
N SER A 120 17.56 -7.04 -15.11
CA SER A 120 18.02 -8.14 -15.95
C SER A 120 17.18 -8.24 -17.20
N VAL A 121 17.84 -8.19 -18.35
CA VAL A 121 17.21 -8.39 -19.68
C VAL A 121 16.59 -9.78 -19.79
N ALA A 122 17.07 -10.75 -19.00
CA ALA A 122 16.52 -12.12 -18.95
C ALA A 122 15.16 -12.20 -18.22
N TYR A 123 14.81 -11.19 -17.42
CA TYR A 123 13.53 -11.13 -16.70
C TYR A 123 12.76 -9.90 -17.19
N PRO A 124 12.14 -9.98 -18.38
CA PRO A 124 11.34 -8.89 -18.92
C PRO A 124 10.16 -8.59 -17.99
N MET A 125 9.57 -7.40 -18.12
CA MET A 125 8.51 -6.92 -17.23
C MET A 125 7.31 -7.88 -17.15
N GLU A 126 7.04 -8.61 -18.23
CA GLU A 126 6.02 -9.65 -18.36
C GLU A 126 6.25 -10.83 -17.40
N ALA A 127 7.50 -11.07 -17.00
CA ALA A 127 7.89 -12.10 -16.03
C ALA A 127 7.73 -11.64 -14.57
N THR A 128 7.34 -10.38 -14.31
CA THR A 128 7.11 -9.92 -12.93
C THR A 128 5.88 -10.59 -12.32
N PHE A 129 5.98 -10.96 -11.04
CA PHE A 129 4.92 -11.65 -10.30
C PHE A 129 3.57 -10.92 -10.38
N PHE A 130 3.56 -9.59 -10.25
CA PHE A 130 2.35 -8.78 -10.35
C PHE A 130 1.70 -8.88 -11.73
N ARG A 131 2.50 -8.88 -12.81
CA ARG A 131 1.99 -8.96 -14.18
C ARG A 131 1.51 -10.37 -14.53
N MET A 132 2.12 -11.41 -13.95
CA MET A 132 1.62 -12.79 -14.02
C MET A 132 0.28 -12.98 -13.30
N LEU A 133 0.05 -12.29 -12.18
CA LEU A 133 -1.21 -12.38 -11.45
C LEU A 133 -2.32 -11.48 -12.03
N ASN A 134 -1.97 -10.45 -12.81
CA ASN A 134 -2.93 -9.49 -13.34
C ASN A 134 -4.09 -10.13 -14.14
N PRO A 135 -3.89 -11.16 -14.99
CA PRO A 135 -4.99 -11.85 -15.66
C PRO A 135 -5.95 -12.58 -14.72
N LEU A 136 -5.51 -12.93 -13.49
CA LEU A 136 -6.34 -13.59 -12.49
C LEU A 136 -7.20 -12.59 -11.69
N VAL A 137 -6.94 -11.29 -11.82
CA VAL A 137 -7.74 -10.24 -11.20
C VAL A 137 -9.08 -10.18 -11.94
N LYS A 138 -10.16 -10.53 -11.22
CA LYS A 138 -11.50 -10.47 -11.79
C LYS A 138 -11.88 -9.02 -12.13
N LYS A 139 -12.29 -8.79 -13.36
CA LYS A 139 -12.92 -7.52 -13.76
C LYS A 139 -14.36 -7.51 -13.25
N GLY A 140 -14.79 -6.39 -12.67
CA GLY A 140 -16.14 -6.25 -12.14
C GLY A 140 -16.29 -5.00 -11.28
N ILE A 141 -17.51 -4.77 -10.80
CA ILE A 141 -17.80 -3.70 -9.85
C ILE A 141 -17.32 -4.17 -8.48
N TRP A 142 -16.29 -3.49 -7.96
CA TRP A 142 -15.74 -3.75 -6.63
C TRP A 142 -16.33 -2.78 -5.63
N GLN A 143 -16.74 -3.28 -4.47
CA GLN A 143 -17.10 -2.45 -3.34
C GLN A 143 -16.04 -2.60 -2.25
N SER A 144 -15.53 -1.46 -1.78
CA SER A 144 -14.66 -1.42 -0.62
C SER A 144 -15.48 -1.18 0.65
N ARG A 145 -15.09 -1.85 1.74
CA ARG A 145 -15.68 -1.68 3.07
C ARG A 145 -14.57 -1.64 4.10
N ARG A 146 -14.66 -0.71 5.05
CA ARG A 146 -13.76 -0.63 6.21
C ARG A 146 -14.32 -1.47 7.34
N ILE A 147 -13.61 -2.55 7.70
CA ILE A 147 -13.91 -3.37 8.87
C ILE A 147 -12.92 -3.03 9.96
N VAL A 148 -13.41 -2.53 11.11
CA VAL A 148 -12.57 -2.09 12.22
C VAL A 148 -12.56 -3.18 13.30
N PHE A 149 -11.36 -3.60 13.69
CA PHE A 149 -11.14 -4.49 14.83
C PHE A 149 -10.54 -3.67 15.97
N ASP A 150 -11.33 -3.43 17.02
CA ASP A 150 -10.84 -2.74 18.21
C ASP A 150 -9.91 -3.63 19.05
N ALA A 151 -9.33 -3.05 20.10
CA ALA A 151 -8.39 -3.74 20.97
C ALA A 151 -9.00 -5.00 21.65
N SER A 152 -10.28 -4.94 22.01
CA SER A 152 -11.00 -6.06 22.67
C SER A 152 -11.23 -7.21 21.69
N ALA A 153 -11.66 -6.90 20.46
CA ALA A 153 -11.82 -7.86 19.38
C ALA A 153 -10.49 -8.55 19.05
N ILE A 154 -9.40 -7.77 18.93
CA ILE A 154 -8.06 -8.31 18.69
C ILE A 154 -7.59 -9.21 19.84
N ALA A 155 -7.78 -8.80 21.10
CA ALA A 155 -7.41 -9.61 22.25
C ALA A 155 -8.19 -10.93 22.27
N SER A 156 -9.49 -10.87 22.00
CA SER A 156 -10.36 -12.05 21.89
C SER A 156 -9.94 -12.99 20.76
N LEU A 157 -9.55 -12.45 19.61
CA LEU A 157 -9.03 -13.23 18.49
C LEU A 157 -7.72 -13.93 18.86
N LYS A 158 -6.77 -13.20 19.45
CA LYS A 158 -5.49 -13.78 19.90
C LYS A 158 -5.67 -14.94 20.87
N ALA A 159 -6.57 -14.79 21.85
CA ALA A 159 -6.86 -15.85 22.81
C ALA A 159 -7.45 -17.10 22.14
N LYS A 160 -8.29 -16.94 21.11
CA LYS A 160 -8.90 -18.06 20.37
C LYS A 160 -7.96 -18.75 19.40
N THR A 161 -6.93 -18.06 18.91
CA THR A 161 -6.02 -18.57 17.87
C THR A 161 -4.68 -19.05 18.43
N ALA A 162 -4.35 -18.73 19.68
CA ALA A 162 -3.12 -19.20 20.30
C ALA A 162 -3.07 -20.73 20.32
N SER A 163 -1.96 -21.31 19.88
CA SER A 163 -1.76 -22.76 19.80
C SER A 163 -0.35 -23.12 20.27
N SER A 164 -0.05 -24.41 20.37
CA SER A 164 1.31 -24.87 20.67
C SER A 164 2.34 -24.43 19.60
N SER A 165 1.93 -24.35 18.33
CA SER A 165 2.79 -23.92 17.23
C SER A 165 2.89 -22.39 17.09
N VAL A 166 1.87 -21.66 17.53
CA VAL A 166 1.82 -20.19 17.51
C VAL A 166 1.32 -19.69 18.88
N PRO A 167 2.18 -19.69 19.92
CA PRO A 167 1.77 -19.33 21.27
C PRO A 167 1.42 -17.85 21.42
N TYR A 168 2.02 -16.98 20.60
CA TYR A 168 1.87 -15.52 20.68
C TYR A 168 1.54 -14.91 19.31
N PRO A 169 0.32 -15.13 18.79
CA PRO A 169 -0.04 -14.61 17.47
C PRO A 169 -0.09 -13.08 17.47
N THR A 170 0.43 -12.48 16.39
CA THR A 170 0.42 -11.04 16.15
C THR A 170 -0.97 -10.56 15.73
N ARG A 171 -1.20 -9.23 15.79
CA ARG A 171 -2.47 -8.65 15.33
C ARG A 171 -2.74 -8.91 13.85
N VAL A 172 -1.68 -8.91 13.03
CA VAL A 172 -1.80 -9.16 11.59
C VAL A 172 -2.17 -10.61 11.34
N GLU A 173 -1.49 -11.57 11.99
CA GLU A 173 -1.78 -13.00 11.81
C GLU A 173 -3.23 -13.34 12.16
N VAL A 174 -3.75 -12.87 13.30
CA VAL A 174 -5.12 -13.22 13.72
C VAL A 174 -6.19 -12.62 12.81
N VAL A 175 -5.98 -11.38 12.32
CA VAL A 175 -6.91 -10.73 11.39
C VAL A 175 -6.84 -11.41 10.02
N SER A 176 -5.64 -11.69 9.51
CA SER A 176 -5.46 -12.40 8.24
C SER A 176 -6.11 -13.78 8.29
N ALA A 177 -5.87 -14.56 9.33
CA ALA A 177 -6.44 -15.89 9.49
C ALA A 177 -7.98 -15.85 9.52
N LEU A 178 -8.56 -14.88 10.24
CA LEU A 178 -10.00 -14.68 10.27
C LEU A 178 -10.55 -14.32 8.89
N LEU A 179 -9.93 -13.37 8.19
CA LEU A 179 -10.36 -12.95 6.85
C LEU A 179 -10.28 -14.10 5.85
N SER A 180 -9.19 -14.88 5.85
CA SER A 180 -9.04 -16.05 5.00
C SER A 180 -10.12 -17.10 5.29
N LYS A 181 -10.44 -17.34 6.57
CA LYS A 181 -11.55 -18.22 6.96
C LYS A 181 -12.90 -17.73 6.43
N CYS A 182 -13.20 -16.44 6.59
CA CYS A 182 -14.44 -15.83 6.10
C CYS A 182 -14.54 -15.87 4.57
N ILE A 183 -13.45 -15.57 3.85
CA ILE A 183 -13.40 -15.61 2.39
C ILE A 183 -13.63 -17.04 1.88
N MET A 184 -13.01 -18.05 2.50
CA MET A 184 -13.24 -19.45 2.14
C MET A 184 -14.70 -19.86 2.38
N ALA A 185 -15.27 -19.51 3.53
CA ALA A 185 -16.65 -19.82 3.85
C ALA A 185 -17.63 -19.17 2.86
N ALA A 186 -17.43 -17.90 2.52
CA ALA A 186 -18.23 -17.19 1.52
C ALA A 186 -18.08 -17.80 0.11
N SER A 187 -16.87 -18.21 -0.27
CA SER A 187 -16.60 -18.88 -1.55
C SER A 187 -17.32 -20.23 -1.64
N LYS A 188 -17.30 -21.02 -0.55
CA LYS A 188 -18.03 -22.29 -0.44
C LYS A 188 -19.53 -22.07 -0.59
N ALA A 189 -20.10 -21.13 0.18
CA ALA A 189 -21.53 -20.82 0.12
C ALA A 189 -22.01 -20.40 -1.28
N LYS A 190 -21.14 -19.76 -2.09
CA LYS A 190 -21.49 -19.31 -3.44
C LYS A 190 -21.40 -20.40 -4.52
N SER A 191 -20.48 -21.35 -4.39
CA SER A 191 -20.19 -22.32 -5.47
C SER A 191 -20.35 -23.78 -5.08
N ASP A 192 -20.75 -24.06 -3.83
CA ASP A 192 -20.83 -25.37 -3.15
C ASP A 192 -19.52 -26.21 -3.18
N ILE A 193 -18.48 -25.67 -3.82
CA ILE A 193 -17.15 -26.24 -3.92
C ILE A 193 -16.23 -25.56 -2.92
N GLN A 194 -15.63 -26.35 -2.03
CA GLN A 194 -14.56 -25.89 -1.15
C GLN A 194 -13.30 -25.65 -1.99
N LYS A 195 -12.84 -24.39 -2.05
CA LYS A 195 -11.60 -24.01 -2.76
C LYS A 195 -10.48 -23.75 -1.76
N SER A 196 -9.26 -24.13 -2.13
CA SER A 196 -8.06 -23.71 -1.40
C SER A 196 -7.90 -22.20 -1.48
N ALA A 197 -7.36 -21.60 -0.41
CA ALA A 197 -7.09 -20.16 -0.34
C ALA A 197 -5.59 -19.92 -0.22
N LEU A 198 -5.04 -19.09 -1.12
CA LEU A 198 -3.69 -18.56 -1.02
C LEU A 198 -3.78 -17.12 -0.49
N THR A 199 -3.23 -16.89 0.69
CA THR A 199 -3.13 -15.55 1.30
C THR A 199 -1.70 -15.08 1.16
N THR A 200 -1.51 -13.87 0.61
CA THR A 200 -0.17 -13.27 0.43
C THR A 200 -0.06 -11.96 1.18
N HIS A 201 1.11 -11.73 1.78
CA HIS A 201 1.47 -10.51 2.46
C HIS A 201 2.73 -9.92 1.85
N ALA A 202 2.65 -8.69 1.36
CA ALA A 202 3.82 -7.90 1.04
C ALA A 202 4.49 -7.45 2.35
N VAL A 203 5.76 -7.79 2.52
CA VAL A 203 6.56 -7.46 3.71
C VAL A 203 7.81 -6.68 3.32
N ASN A 204 8.23 -5.77 4.18
CA ASN A 204 9.44 -4.99 3.99
C ASN A 204 10.68 -5.90 3.95
N LEU A 205 11.36 -5.95 2.81
CA LEU A 205 12.58 -6.74 2.60
C LEU A 205 13.80 -6.12 3.30
N ARG A 206 13.80 -4.79 3.54
CA ARG A 206 15.00 -4.07 3.98
C ARG A 206 15.62 -4.66 5.25
N GLN A 207 14.79 -4.91 6.25
CA GLN A 207 15.21 -5.48 7.54
C GLN A 207 15.44 -7.00 7.50
N ARG A 208 15.05 -7.65 6.41
CA ARG A 208 15.11 -9.11 6.23
C ARG A 208 16.27 -9.56 5.34
N ALA A 209 16.83 -8.65 4.54
CA ALA A 209 17.98 -8.92 3.69
C ALA A 209 19.25 -9.17 4.51
N ARG A 210 20.22 -9.87 3.90
CA ARG A 210 21.57 -10.07 4.44
C ARG A 210 22.60 -9.74 3.35
N PRO A 211 23.37 -8.65 3.47
CA PRO A 211 23.33 -7.64 4.54
C PRO A 211 21.98 -6.88 4.60
N GLN A 212 21.69 -6.27 5.74
CA GLN A 212 20.48 -5.45 5.91
C GLN A 212 20.55 -4.23 5.00
N ILE A 213 19.44 -3.89 4.37
CA ILE A 213 19.32 -2.71 3.52
C ILE A 213 18.86 -1.54 4.40
N PRO A 214 19.46 -0.35 4.28
CA PRO A 214 19.05 0.80 5.08
C PRO A 214 17.57 1.18 4.91
N ASN A 215 16.91 1.60 6.00
CA ASN A 215 15.50 2.00 5.95
C ASN A 215 15.22 3.22 5.05
N TYR A 216 16.24 4.04 4.78
CA TYR A 216 16.18 5.21 3.90
C TYR A 216 16.52 4.89 2.42
N SER A 217 16.77 3.62 2.07
CA SER A 217 16.90 3.21 0.67
C SER A 217 15.56 3.36 -0.04
N MET A 218 15.56 4.16 -1.10
CA MET A 218 14.40 4.48 -1.94
C MET A 218 14.24 3.44 -3.03
N GLY A 219 13.00 3.02 -3.27
CA GLY A 219 12.69 1.94 -4.20
C GLY A 219 11.64 0.99 -3.65
N ASN A 220 11.42 -0.09 -4.40
CA ASN A 220 10.55 -1.19 -4.01
C ASN A 220 11.38 -2.33 -3.41
N PHE A 221 11.40 -2.46 -2.08
CA PHE A 221 12.09 -3.52 -1.37
C PHE A 221 11.06 -4.42 -0.67
N LEU A 222 10.43 -5.27 -1.46
CA LEU A 222 9.28 -6.08 -1.06
C LEU A 222 9.61 -7.57 -1.17
N CYS A 223 9.16 -8.33 -0.18
CA CYS A 223 9.11 -9.79 -0.23
C CYS A 223 7.65 -10.23 -0.04
N LEU A 224 7.28 -11.38 -0.60
CA LEU A 224 5.95 -11.95 -0.42
C LEU A 224 6.03 -13.12 0.56
N ALA A 225 5.33 -13.01 1.68
CA ALA A 225 5.02 -14.14 2.54
C ALA A 225 3.67 -14.73 2.10
N ALA A 226 3.61 -16.05 1.90
CA ALA A 226 2.40 -16.72 1.43
C ALA A 226 1.99 -17.85 2.37
N ALA A 227 0.68 -18.00 2.57
CA ALA A 227 0.07 -19.10 3.30
C ALA A 227 -1.00 -19.75 2.43
N LEU A 228 -0.88 -21.06 2.19
CA LEU A 228 -1.87 -21.85 1.49
C LEU A 228 -2.70 -22.63 2.52
N VAL A 229 -4.01 -22.44 2.50
CA VAL A 229 -4.96 -23.26 3.25
C VAL A 229 -5.68 -24.15 2.25
N THR A 230 -5.57 -25.47 2.43
CA THR A 230 -6.17 -26.43 1.52
C THR A 230 -7.61 -26.75 1.93
N ALA A 231 -8.43 -27.10 0.95
CA ALA A 231 -9.85 -27.45 1.17
C ALA A 231 -10.08 -28.58 2.21
N LYS A 232 -9.07 -29.44 2.46
CA LYS A 232 -9.16 -30.58 3.38
C LYS A 232 -8.94 -30.20 4.85
N GLU A 233 -8.24 -29.11 5.13
CA GLU A 233 -7.84 -28.71 6.50
C GLU A 233 -8.97 -28.02 7.28
N THR A 234 -10.06 -27.62 6.61
CA THR A 234 -11.19 -26.90 7.23
C THR A 234 -12.31 -27.80 7.81
N LEU A 235 -12.10 -29.11 7.91
CA LEU A 235 -13.07 -30.08 8.48
C LEU A 235 -12.86 -30.39 9.98
N GLY A 236 -11.97 -29.67 10.65
CA GLY A 236 -11.71 -29.77 12.10
C GLY A 236 -12.19 -28.55 12.88
#